data_AF-A0A8C5MWW5-F1
#
_entry.id   AF-A0A8C5MWW5-F1
#
_cell.length_a   1.000
_cell.length_b   1.000
_cell.length_c   1.000
_cell.angle_alpha   90.00
_cell.angle_beta   90.00
_cell.angle_gamma   90.00
#
_symmetry.space_group_name_H-M   'P 1'
#
loop_
_entity.id
_entity.type
_entity.pdbx_description
1 polymer ?
#
loop_
_entity_poly.entity_id
_entity_poly.type
_entity_poly.pdbx_seq_one_letter_code
_entity_poly.pdbx_strand_id
1 'polypeptide(L)'
;MTFNRKESGKDVLLLTSGLGGPSRHLWPSKPKLLESIRGAICCLKRKCSPNKIAPGATAPLFEYYNSVRINEKDENDNYVELGKEFVLEANEHFNNLFVNTTLSNIQLPTNVYNKDPDILNGVYMSEALNPVFVDNFQRDPTLTWQYFGSSTGFFRLYPGIKWIPDENGVISFDCRNRGWYIQAATSPKDIVIVVDISGSMKGLRMTIAKHTISTLLDTLGENDFVNIIAYNDYVHYIEPCFKGILVQADRDNREHFKQLVEELQAKGVGTVNKALIEAFKILKEFREAGQGGLCNQAIMLITDGAVEDYEPVFEKYNWPEKKVRLFTYLIGREVTFAENVKWIACSNKGYYTQISTLADVQENVMEYLHVLSRPMVINHDHDIIWTEAYMDSCSVSSCKREKLCILLGVVGSDVPLRELLKLAPRYKLGVHGYAFLNTNNGYILSHPDLRPLVSNLTYTICINWYRDFIAIIFIFWW
;
A
#
# COMPACT_ATOMS: atom_id res chain seq x y z
N MET A 1 -26.92 -16.27 21.61
CA MET A 1 -26.50 -15.61 20.36
C MET A 1 -26.77 -16.56 19.20
N THR A 2 -27.74 -16.28 18.35
CA THR A 2 -27.98 -17.07 17.13
C THR A 2 -27.07 -16.53 16.03
N PHE A 3 -25.99 -17.27 15.72
CA PHE A 3 -25.11 -16.97 14.60
C PHE A 3 -25.71 -17.52 13.31
N ASN A 4 -26.32 -16.65 12.49
CA ASN A 4 -26.71 -17.03 11.14
C ASN A 4 -25.53 -16.79 10.18
N ARG A 5 -24.73 -17.85 9.99
CA ARG A 5 -23.65 -17.90 9.00
C ARG A 5 -24.24 -18.20 7.63
N LYS A 6 -24.36 -17.21 6.76
CA LYS A 6 -24.57 -17.42 5.31
C LYS A 6 -24.21 -16.18 4.50
N GLU A 7 -22.99 -16.18 3.98
CA GLU A 7 -22.59 -15.86 2.60
C GLU A 7 -21.06 -15.84 2.55
N SER A 8 -20.48 -16.89 1.95
CA SER A 8 -19.06 -16.95 1.62
C SER A 8 -18.79 -15.94 0.50
N GLY A 9 -17.98 -14.92 0.79
CA GLY A 9 -17.58 -13.90 -0.19
C GLY A 9 -17.84 -12.44 0.22
N LYS A 10 -17.90 -12.13 1.52
CA LYS A 10 -18.08 -10.76 2.03
C LYS A 10 -16.94 -10.39 2.98
N ASP A 11 -16.22 -9.32 2.67
CA ASP A 11 -15.06 -8.85 3.45
C ASP A 11 -15.43 -8.14 4.76
N VAL A 12 -16.68 -7.67 4.89
CA VAL A 12 -17.18 -6.98 6.09
C VAL A 12 -18.51 -7.56 6.54
N LEU A 13 -18.58 -7.98 7.81
CA LEU A 13 -19.78 -8.50 8.47
C LEU A 13 -20.26 -7.52 9.55
N LEU A 14 -21.53 -7.10 9.43
CA LEU A 14 -22.19 -6.27 10.43
C LEU A 14 -23.04 -7.17 11.32
N LEU A 15 -22.67 -7.25 12.61
CA LEU A 15 -23.30 -8.12 13.59
C LEU A 15 -24.03 -7.29 14.64
N THR A 16 -25.20 -7.76 15.07
CA THR A 16 -26.03 -7.11 16.09
C THR A 16 -26.20 -8.01 17.31
N SER A 17 -26.01 -7.47 18.51
CA SER A 17 -26.38 -8.13 19.76
C SER A 17 -27.84 -7.76 20.12
N GLY A 18 -28.73 -8.76 20.18
CA GLY A 18 -30.13 -8.55 20.56
C GLY A 18 -30.82 -9.84 21.00
N LEU A 19 -31.64 -9.77 22.04
CA LEU A 19 -32.51 -10.85 22.51
C LEU A 19 -33.81 -10.83 21.69
N GLY A 20 -33.95 -11.72 20.69
CA GLY A 20 -35.24 -12.09 20.10
C GLY A 20 -35.33 -12.08 18.56
N GLY A 21 -35.65 -13.24 17.99
CA GLY A 21 -36.29 -13.42 16.67
C GLY A 21 -35.39 -13.34 15.41
N PRO A 22 -35.73 -14.08 14.32
CA PRO A 22 -34.99 -14.02 13.06
C PRO A 22 -35.34 -12.71 12.33
N SER A 23 -34.55 -11.66 12.54
CA SER A 23 -34.64 -10.38 11.83
C SER A 23 -34.21 -10.49 10.36
N ARG A 24 -34.92 -11.29 9.55
CA ARG A 24 -34.68 -11.44 8.11
C ARG A 24 -35.17 -10.26 7.26
N HIS A 25 -35.95 -9.32 7.82
CA HIS A 25 -36.63 -8.26 7.06
C HIS A 25 -36.19 -6.82 7.35
N LEU A 26 -35.18 -6.60 8.20
CA LEU A 26 -34.76 -5.25 8.62
C LEU A 26 -33.64 -4.63 7.76
N TRP A 27 -33.11 -5.35 6.79
CA TRP A 27 -31.93 -4.94 6.05
C TRP A 27 -32.22 -4.87 4.56
N PRO A 28 -31.99 -3.72 3.90
CA PRO A 28 -32.05 -3.67 2.45
C PRO A 28 -31.02 -4.66 1.88
N SER A 29 -31.47 -5.45 0.92
CA SER A 29 -30.63 -6.30 0.06
C SER A 29 -29.50 -5.44 -0.52
N LYS A 30 -28.28 -5.65 -0.02
CA LYS A 30 -27.05 -4.85 -0.22
C LYS A 30 -27.22 -3.36 0.21
N PRO A 31 -26.29 -2.79 0.98
CA PRO A 31 -26.36 -1.36 1.28
C PRO A 31 -26.18 -0.58 -0.02
N LYS A 32 -27.20 0.20 -0.41
CA LYS A 32 -27.15 1.08 -1.59
C LYS A 32 -25.88 1.93 -1.65
N LEU A 33 -25.36 2.32 -0.49
CA LEU A 33 -24.09 3.04 -0.34
C LEU A 33 -22.90 2.27 -0.95
N LEU A 34 -22.70 1.00 -0.61
CA LEU A 34 -21.56 0.21 -1.11
C LEU A 34 -21.69 -0.06 -2.61
N GLU A 35 -22.91 -0.23 -3.11
CA GLU A 35 -23.16 -0.39 -4.56
C GLU A 35 -22.92 0.91 -5.33
N SER A 36 -23.31 2.04 -4.75
CA SER A 36 -23.07 3.37 -5.32
C SER A 36 -21.58 3.66 -5.44
N ILE A 37 -20.81 3.40 -4.38
CA ILE A 37 -19.35 3.60 -4.41
C ILE A 37 -18.68 2.64 -5.39
N ARG A 38 -19.11 1.37 -5.42
CA ARG A 38 -18.67 0.42 -6.45
C ARG A 38 -18.96 0.94 -7.86
N GLY A 39 -20.12 1.54 -8.08
CA GLY A 39 -20.49 2.17 -9.35
C GLY A 39 -19.59 3.34 -9.71
N ALA A 40 -19.36 4.27 -8.78
CA ALA A 40 -18.50 5.44 -8.94
C ALA A 40 -17.07 5.05 -9.32
N ILE A 41 -16.54 4.04 -8.62
CA ILE A 41 -15.20 3.52 -8.84
C ILE A 41 -15.10 2.76 -10.18
N CYS A 42 -16.10 1.95 -10.55
CA CYS A 42 -16.14 1.32 -11.87
C CYS A 42 -16.21 2.35 -13.01
N CYS A 43 -16.92 3.47 -12.80
CA CYS A 43 -16.95 4.60 -13.74
C CYS A 43 -15.57 5.23 -13.91
N LEU A 44 -14.85 5.47 -12.81
CA LEU A 44 -13.47 5.93 -12.82
C LEU A 44 -12.55 4.94 -13.55
N LYS A 45 -12.65 3.63 -13.24
CA LYS A 45 -11.89 2.55 -13.92
C LYS A 45 -12.03 2.62 -15.44
N ARG A 46 -13.27 2.68 -15.92
CA ARG A 46 -13.57 2.70 -17.37
C ARG A 46 -13.00 3.92 -18.07
N LYS A 47 -12.87 5.06 -17.37
CA LYS A 47 -12.41 6.30 -17.97
C LYS A 47 -10.89 6.41 -18.08
N CYS A 48 -10.12 5.80 -17.17
CA CYS A 48 -8.65 5.77 -17.34
C CYS A 48 -8.12 4.58 -18.16
N SER A 49 -8.98 3.79 -18.83
CA SER A 49 -8.54 2.71 -19.71
C SER A 49 -7.89 3.26 -21.00
N PRO A 50 -6.75 2.69 -21.45
CA PRO A 50 -5.88 3.26 -22.49
C PRO A 50 -6.56 3.48 -23.85
N ASN A 51 -7.57 2.68 -24.20
CA ASN A 51 -8.29 2.80 -25.48
C ASN A 51 -9.06 4.13 -25.68
N LYS A 52 -9.11 5.01 -24.67
CA LYS A 52 -9.72 6.35 -24.78
C LYS A 52 -8.74 7.49 -24.52
N ILE A 53 -7.44 7.21 -24.37
CA ILE A 53 -6.44 8.19 -23.97
C ILE A 53 -5.28 8.13 -24.97
N ALA A 54 -5.32 9.01 -25.98
CA ALA A 54 -4.38 9.01 -27.09
C ALA A 54 -2.94 9.32 -26.63
N PRO A 55 -1.97 8.41 -26.82
CA PRO A 55 -0.55 8.71 -26.63
C PRO A 55 0.01 9.23 -27.95
N GLY A 56 0.36 10.50 -28.04
CA GLY A 56 0.98 11.01 -29.27
C GLY A 56 1.21 12.51 -29.40
N ALA A 57 0.66 13.35 -28.52
CA ALA A 57 0.99 14.77 -28.51
C ALA A 57 2.00 15.04 -27.41
N THR A 58 3.16 15.62 -27.74
CA THR A 58 3.93 16.40 -26.78
C THR A 58 2.97 17.42 -26.18
N ALA A 59 2.64 17.27 -24.91
CA ALA A 59 1.67 18.15 -24.27
C ALA A 59 2.15 19.61 -24.46
N PRO A 60 1.31 20.52 -24.98
CA PRO A 60 1.61 21.95 -24.85
C PRO A 60 1.77 22.26 -23.35
N LEU A 61 2.42 23.38 -23.02
CA LEU A 61 2.66 23.81 -21.63
C LEU A 61 1.36 23.68 -20.80
N PHE A 62 1.21 22.56 -20.08
CA PHE A 62 -0.04 22.21 -19.42
C PHE A 62 0.09 22.59 -17.95
N GLU A 63 -0.70 23.58 -17.55
CA GLU A 63 -0.74 24.04 -16.18
C GLU A 63 -1.86 23.33 -15.42
N TYR A 64 -1.55 22.84 -14.23
CA TYR A 64 -2.48 22.18 -13.34
C TYR A 64 -2.48 22.84 -11.96
N TYR A 65 -3.51 22.55 -11.16
CA TYR A 65 -3.62 23.08 -9.80
C TYR A 65 -2.80 22.24 -8.82
N ASN A 66 -1.68 22.79 -8.35
CA ASN A 66 -0.87 22.17 -7.32
C ASN A 66 -1.48 22.47 -5.95
N SER A 67 -1.91 21.42 -5.24
CA SER A 67 -2.56 21.46 -3.93
C SER A 67 -1.85 22.31 -2.87
N VAL A 68 -0.53 22.44 -2.94
CA VAL A 68 0.27 23.22 -2.00
C VAL A 68 0.24 24.70 -2.37
N ARG A 69 0.47 24.97 -3.66
CA ARG A 69 0.68 26.31 -4.19
C ARG A 69 -0.59 27.06 -4.52
N ILE A 70 -1.76 26.41 -4.50
CA ILE A 70 -3.02 27.09 -4.80
C ILE A 70 -3.21 28.33 -3.91
N ASN A 71 -3.64 29.43 -4.54
CA ASN A 71 -3.82 30.73 -3.91
C ASN A 71 -2.55 31.33 -3.26
N GLU A 72 -1.35 30.84 -3.59
CA GLU A 72 -0.11 31.50 -3.18
C GLU A 72 0.26 32.62 -4.14
N LYS A 73 0.60 33.77 -3.58
CA LYS A 73 1.03 34.96 -4.31
C LYS A 73 2.45 35.35 -3.93
N ASP A 74 3.18 35.91 -4.88
CA ASP A 74 4.50 36.49 -4.68
C ASP A 74 4.44 37.86 -3.98
N GLU A 75 5.60 38.45 -3.69
CA GLU A 75 5.72 39.78 -3.08
C GLU A 75 5.11 40.91 -3.94
N ASN A 76 4.88 40.64 -5.23
CA ASN A 76 4.29 41.57 -6.20
C ASN A 76 2.78 41.31 -6.41
N ASP A 77 2.14 40.52 -5.55
CA ASP A 77 0.72 40.11 -5.61
C ASP A 77 0.33 39.30 -6.88
N ASN A 78 1.31 38.76 -7.61
CA ASN A 78 1.09 37.82 -8.71
C ASN A 78 1.04 36.38 -8.19
N TYR A 79 0.19 35.55 -8.81
CA TYR A 79 0.15 34.13 -8.47
C TYR A 79 1.47 33.42 -8.81
N VAL A 80 1.95 32.58 -7.89
CA VAL A 80 3.15 31.78 -8.10
C VAL A 80 2.93 30.73 -9.20
N GLU A 81 4.00 30.19 -9.79
CA GLU A 81 3.91 29.12 -10.79
C GLU A 81 3.14 27.91 -10.23
N LEU A 82 2.05 27.50 -10.92
CA LEU A 82 1.05 26.49 -10.50
C LEU A 82 0.15 26.89 -9.32
N GLY A 83 0.25 28.14 -8.87
CA GLY A 83 -0.52 28.71 -7.75
C GLY A 83 -1.69 29.59 -8.17
N LYS A 84 -2.37 29.22 -9.25
CA LYS A 84 -3.54 29.96 -9.76
C LYS A 84 -4.64 30.08 -8.72
N GLU A 85 -5.52 31.05 -8.95
CA GLU A 85 -6.75 31.21 -8.18
C GLU A 85 -7.57 29.91 -8.20
N PHE A 86 -7.89 29.44 -7.02
CA PHE A 86 -8.67 28.23 -6.78
C PHE A 86 -9.68 28.54 -5.67
N VAL A 87 -10.93 28.77 -6.07
CA VAL A 87 -12.01 29.14 -5.14
C VAL A 87 -12.27 27.96 -4.20
N LEU A 88 -12.14 28.19 -2.90
CA LEU A 88 -12.40 27.19 -1.87
C LEU A 88 -13.57 27.66 -1.01
N GLU A 89 -14.57 26.80 -0.87
CA GLU A 89 -15.77 27.07 -0.08
C GLU A 89 -15.85 26.10 1.10
N ALA A 90 -16.27 26.60 2.25
CA ALA A 90 -16.47 25.75 3.42
C ALA A 90 -17.66 24.81 3.18
N ASN A 91 -17.43 23.50 3.34
CA ASN A 91 -18.47 22.49 3.08
C ASN A 91 -18.72 21.61 4.31
N GLU A 92 -19.96 21.59 4.80
CA GLU A 92 -20.38 20.81 5.97
C GLU A 92 -20.14 19.31 5.79
N HIS A 93 -20.29 18.79 4.57
CA HIS A 93 -20.08 17.38 4.26
C HIS A 93 -18.65 16.93 4.58
N PHE A 94 -17.68 17.82 4.31
CA PHE A 94 -16.26 17.61 4.53
C PHE A 94 -15.78 18.22 5.85
N ASN A 95 -16.61 18.18 6.90
CA ASN A 95 -16.30 18.71 8.24
C ASN A 95 -15.93 20.22 8.23
N ASN A 96 -16.62 21.03 7.42
CA ASN A 96 -16.36 22.47 7.25
C ASN A 96 -14.97 22.80 6.71
N LEU A 97 -14.33 21.85 6.03
CA LEU A 97 -13.10 22.12 5.29
C LEU A 97 -13.40 23.00 4.07
N PHE A 98 -12.43 23.84 3.74
CA PHE A 98 -12.42 24.65 2.53
C PHE A 98 -12.07 23.75 1.34
N VAL A 99 -13.07 23.45 0.51
CA VAL A 99 -12.96 22.53 -0.61
C VAL A 99 -13.48 23.17 -1.89
N ASN A 100 -13.02 22.70 -3.04
CA ASN A 100 -13.57 23.05 -4.35
C ASN A 100 -14.30 21.84 -4.94
N THR A 101 -15.63 21.94 -5.06
CA THR A 101 -16.48 20.87 -5.59
C THR A 101 -16.53 20.83 -7.12
N THR A 102 -15.95 21.82 -7.80
CA THR A 102 -15.93 21.90 -9.27
C THR A 102 -14.71 21.24 -9.89
N LEU A 103 -13.55 21.30 -9.22
CA LEU A 103 -12.27 20.83 -9.76
C LEU A 103 -11.51 19.96 -8.76
N SER A 104 -10.75 18.99 -9.29
CA SER A 104 -9.73 18.28 -8.50
C SER A 104 -8.40 19.02 -8.54
N ASN A 105 -7.54 18.71 -7.58
CA ASN A 105 -6.18 19.22 -7.54
C ASN A 105 -5.16 18.08 -7.44
N ILE A 106 -3.88 18.45 -7.55
CA ILE A 106 -2.78 17.48 -7.62
C ILE A 106 -1.78 17.75 -6.51
N GLN A 107 -1.45 16.70 -5.78
CA GLN A 107 -0.38 16.66 -4.80
C GLN A 107 0.81 15.92 -5.40
N LEU A 108 2.00 16.47 -5.14
CA LEU A 108 3.27 15.88 -5.49
C LEU A 108 4.10 15.75 -4.21
N PRO A 109 4.73 14.59 -3.97
CA PRO A 109 5.72 14.45 -2.91
C PRO A 109 6.92 15.38 -3.15
N THR A 110 7.58 15.84 -2.08
CA THR A 110 8.68 16.83 -2.19
C THR A 110 9.86 16.36 -3.05
N ASN A 111 10.11 15.05 -3.15
CA ASN A 111 11.16 14.45 -3.96
C ASN A 111 10.84 14.38 -5.46
N VAL A 112 9.59 14.61 -5.84
CA VAL A 112 9.10 14.43 -7.21
C VAL A 112 9.15 15.77 -7.95
N TYR A 113 9.87 15.80 -9.06
CA TYR A 113 10.03 17.03 -9.84
C TYR A 113 8.77 17.34 -10.67
N ASN A 114 8.16 18.48 -10.41
CA ASN A 114 6.87 18.88 -10.99
C ASN A 114 6.86 19.11 -12.51
N LYS A 115 8.03 19.34 -13.14
CA LYS A 115 8.16 19.54 -14.60
C LYS A 115 8.67 18.30 -15.35
N ASP A 116 8.72 17.15 -14.68
CA ASP A 116 9.04 15.88 -15.35
C ASP A 116 8.01 15.61 -16.46
N PRO A 117 8.44 15.38 -17.73
CA PRO A 117 7.54 15.12 -18.84
C PRO A 117 6.56 13.97 -18.61
N ASP A 118 7.00 12.89 -17.96
CA ASP A 118 6.13 11.74 -17.69
C ASP A 118 5.03 12.10 -16.67
N ILE A 119 5.32 12.98 -15.72
CA ILE A 119 4.35 13.49 -14.74
C ILE A 119 3.38 14.42 -15.43
N LEU A 120 3.87 15.38 -16.21
CA LEU A 120 3.02 16.30 -16.96
C LEU A 120 2.07 15.55 -17.90
N ASN A 121 2.57 14.52 -18.59
CA ASN A 121 1.75 13.65 -19.42
C ASN A 121 0.68 12.91 -18.60
N GLY A 122 1.05 12.29 -17.47
CA GLY A 122 0.07 11.62 -16.60
C GLY A 122 -0.95 12.57 -15.98
N VAL A 123 -0.53 13.77 -15.61
CA VAL A 123 -1.37 14.84 -15.08
C VAL A 123 -2.36 15.32 -16.14
N TYR A 124 -1.89 15.56 -17.36
CA TYR A 124 -2.74 15.90 -18.51
C TYR A 124 -3.76 14.79 -18.81
N MET A 125 -3.30 13.53 -18.87
CA MET A 125 -4.17 12.38 -19.12
C MET A 125 -5.24 12.20 -18.03
N SER A 126 -4.90 12.49 -16.77
CA SER A 126 -5.83 12.38 -15.64
C SER A 126 -6.86 13.52 -15.56
N GLU A 127 -6.77 14.57 -16.39
CA GLU A 127 -7.77 15.65 -16.43
C GLU A 127 -9.16 15.13 -16.81
N ALA A 128 -9.22 14.07 -17.63
CA ALA A 128 -10.46 13.39 -18.02
C ALA A 128 -11.26 12.81 -16.83
N LEU A 129 -10.66 12.74 -15.63
CA LEU A 129 -11.32 12.30 -14.40
C LEU A 129 -12.18 13.39 -13.74
N ASN A 130 -11.88 14.67 -13.94
CA ASN A 130 -12.66 15.79 -13.38
C ASN A 130 -14.17 15.66 -13.59
N PRO A 131 -14.69 15.47 -14.82
CA PRO A 131 -16.12 15.33 -15.04
C PRO A 131 -16.70 14.06 -14.40
N VAL A 132 -15.91 12.99 -14.28
CA VAL A 132 -16.36 11.74 -13.64
C VAL A 132 -16.48 11.91 -12.14
N PHE A 133 -15.54 12.62 -11.50
CA PHE A 133 -15.61 12.91 -10.07
C PHE A 133 -16.85 13.74 -9.71
N VAL A 134 -17.12 14.77 -10.50
CA VAL A 134 -18.28 15.64 -10.32
C VAL A 134 -19.59 14.87 -10.55
N ASP A 135 -19.68 14.07 -11.63
CA ASP A 135 -20.86 13.24 -11.92
C ASP A 135 -21.11 12.20 -10.82
N ASN A 136 -20.05 11.56 -10.31
CA ASN A 136 -20.16 10.64 -9.17
C ASN A 136 -20.73 11.35 -7.93
N PHE A 137 -20.21 12.54 -7.60
CA PHE A 137 -20.67 13.31 -6.44
C PHE A 137 -22.09 13.85 -6.62
N GLN A 138 -22.49 14.23 -7.83
CA GLN A 138 -23.85 14.65 -8.14
C GLN A 138 -24.86 13.48 -8.05
N ARG A 139 -24.45 12.28 -8.44
CA ARG A 139 -25.28 11.07 -8.31
C ARG A 139 -25.43 10.62 -6.86
N ASP A 140 -24.35 10.70 -6.09
CA ASP A 140 -24.34 10.34 -4.68
C ASP A 140 -23.58 11.36 -3.83
N PRO A 141 -24.31 12.31 -3.20
CA PRO A 141 -23.73 13.31 -2.32
C PRO A 141 -23.13 12.75 -1.02
N THR A 142 -23.28 11.45 -0.74
CA THR A 142 -22.68 10.83 0.46
C THR A 142 -21.23 10.38 0.24
N LEU A 143 -20.76 10.40 -1.02
CA LEU A 143 -19.36 10.14 -1.36
C LEU A 143 -18.47 11.23 -0.78
N THR A 144 -17.41 10.83 -0.06
CA THR A 144 -16.42 11.77 0.45
C THR A 144 -15.33 12.02 -0.59
N TRP A 145 -14.14 11.48 -0.35
CA TRP A 145 -12.97 11.72 -1.18
C TRP A 145 -12.95 10.72 -2.31
N GLN A 146 -12.61 11.21 -3.49
CA GLN A 146 -12.32 10.41 -4.66
C GLN A 146 -10.92 10.78 -5.11
N TYR A 147 -10.06 9.80 -5.33
CA TYR A 147 -8.68 10.06 -5.68
C TYR A 147 -8.09 9.07 -6.66
N PHE A 148 -7.05 9.51 -7.35
CA PHE A 148 -6.20 8.72 -8.22
C PHE A 148 -4.75 8.89 -7.80
N GLY A 149 -4.13 7.82 -7.29
CA GLY A 149 -2.69 7.74 -7.08
C GLY A 149 -2.02 7.16 -8.32
N SER A 150 -1.12 7.91 -8.93
CA SER A 150 -0.37 7.43 -10.09
C SER A 150 0.84 6.60 -9.68
N SER A 151 1.23 5.62 -10.50
CA SER A 151 2.54 4.95 -10.34
C SER A 151 3.70 5.92 -10.53
N THR A 152 3.44 7.05 -11.20
CA THR A 152 4.38 8.15 -11.35
C THR A 152 4.55 9.00 -10.08
N GLY A 153 3.76 8.76 -9.02
CA GLY A 153 3.89 9.39 -7.71
C GLY A 153 3.04 10.65 -7.50
N PHE A 154 2.40 11.20 -8.54
CA PHE A 154 1.42 12.26 -8.35
C PHE A 154 0.09 11.71 -7.85
N PHE A 155 -0.58 12.49 -7.00
CA PHE A 155 -1.85 12.13 -6.39
C PHE A 155 -2.90 13.18 -6.77
N ARG A 156 -3.97 12.78 -7.45
CA ARG A 156 -5.09 13.64 -7.82
C ARG A 156 -6.24 13.42 -6.83
N LEU A 157 -6.75 14.48 -6.23
CA LEU A 157 -7.77 14.44 -5.18
C LEU A 157 -8.98 15.30 -5.54
N TYR A 158 -10.18 14.75 -5.35
CA TYR A 158 -11.46 15.44 -5.47
C TYR A 158 -12.32 15.25 -4.19
N PRO A 159 -12.99 16.30 -3.71
CA PRO A 159 -12.88 17.71 -4.13
C PRO A 159 -11.48 18.29 -3.88
N GLY A 160 -11.09 19.34 -4.60
CA GLY A 160 -9.76 19.94 -4.45
C GLY A 160 -9.62 20.69 -3.12
N ILE A 161 -8.45 20.58 -2.46
CA ILE A 161 -8.17 21.22 -1.16
C ILE A 161 -6.77 21.82 -1.07
N LYS A 162 -6.59 22.86 -0.26
CA LYS A 162 -5.23 23.36 0.00
C LYS A 162 -4.50 22.43 0.96
N TRP A 163 -3.34 21.94 0.55
CA TRP A 163 -2.44 21.17 1.41
C TRP A 163 -1.49 22.10 2.14
N ILE A 164 -1.31 21.86 3.42
CA ILE A 164 -0.41 22.64 4.27
C ILE A 164 0.83 21.77 4.51
N PRO A 165 2.02 22.21 4.07
CA PRO A 165 3.26 21.50 4.36
C PRO A 165 3.62 21.61 5.84
N ASP A 166 4.57 20.79 6.29
CA ASP A 166 5.09 20.90 7.66
C ASP A 166 5.84 22.22 7.91
N GLU A 167 6.31 22.44 9.14
CA GLU A 167 7.06 23.65 9.53
C GLU A 167 8.33 23.87 8.68
N ASN A 168 8.86 22.81 8.06
CA ASN A 168 10.02 22.85 7.18
C ASN A 168 9.66 22.97 5.69
N GLY A 169 8.37 23.09 5.35
CA GLY A 169 7.90 23.15 3.97
C GLY A 169 7.88 21.79 3.25
N VAL A 170 8.02 20.68 3.97
CA VAL A 170 8.09 19.33 3.43
C VAL A 170 6.72 18.66 3.48
N ILE A 171 6.40 17.91 2.42
CA ILE A 171 5.20 17.08 2.34
C ILE A 171 5.66 15.64 2.30
N SER A 172 5.42 14.94 3.39
CA SER A 172 5.80 13.54 3.56
C SER A 172 4.87 12.57 2.83
N PHE A 173 3.70 13.01 2.37
CA PHE A 173 2.71 12.15 1.69
C PHE A 173 3.23 11.67 0.32
N ASP A 174 3.36 10.34 0.19
CA ASP A 174 3.45 9.64 -1.08
C ASP A 174 2.32 8.60 -1.17
N CYS A 175 1.56 8.63 -2.26
CA CYS A 175 0.45 7.71 -2.46
C CYS A 175 0.91 6.25 -2.63
N ARG A 176 2.11 6.01 -3.15
CA ARG A 176 2.60 4.66 -3.49
C ARG A 176 2.95 3.82 -2.27
N ASN A 177 3.32 4.48 -1.18
CA ASN A 177 3.71 3.84 0.08
C ASN A 177 2.50 3.56 0.97
N ARG A 178 1.29 3.93 0.55
CA ARG A 178 0.09 3.76 1.37
C ARG A 178 -0.41 2.33 1.29
N GLY A 179 -0.84 1.79 2.44
CA GLY A 179 -1.42 0.45 2.51
C GLY A 179 -2.55 0.25 1.50
N TRP A 180 -3.38 1.27 1.30
CA TRP A 180 -4.45 1.29 0.30
C TRP A 180 -3.92 1.11 -1.14
N TYR A 181 -2.81 1.77 -1.49
CA TYR A 181 -2.20 1.64 -2.80
C TYR A 181 -1.55 0.26 -2.98
N ILE A 182 -0.82 -0.21 -1.96
CA ILE A 182 -0.08 -1.48 -1.99
C ILE A 182 -1.04 -2.68 -2.05
N GLN A 183 -2.08 -2.70 -1.22
CA GLN A 183 -3.10 -3.75 -1.17
C GLN A 183 -3.90 -3.83 -2.48
N ALA A 184 -4.09 -2.69 -3.16
CA ALA A 184 -4.69 -2.69 -4.48
C ALA A 184 -3.70 -3.12 -5.55
N ALA A 185 -2.48 -2.57 -5.57
CA ALA A 185 -1.49 -2.85 -6.61
C ALA A 185 -0.98 -4.30 -6.61
N THR A 186 -1.09 -5.02 -5.49
CA THR A 186 -0.55 -6.37 -5.32
C THR A 186 -1.54 -7.31 -4.63
N SER A 187 -1.50 -8.60 -4.98
CA SER A 187 -2.27 -9.62 -4.26
C SER A 187 -1.61 -9.94 -2.92
N PRO A 188 -2.27 -10.67 -2.01
CA PRO A 188 -1.64 -11.22 -0.82
C PRO A 188 -0.38 -12.03 -1.15
N LYS A 189 0.62 -11.94 -0.25
CA LYS A 189 2.00 -12.42 -0.46
C LYS A 189 2.46 -13.27 0.71
N ASP A 190 3.09 -14.40 0.41
CA ASP A 190 3.80 -15.25 1.37
C ASP A 190 5.32 -15.02 1.19
N ILE A 191 5.96 -14.36 2.15
CA ILE A 191 7.34 -13.87 2.02
C ILE A 191 8.26 -14.50 3.08
N VAL A 192 9.41 -15.02 2.65
CA VAL A 192 10.52 -15.34 3.54
C VAL A 192 11.65 -14.35 3.32
N ILE A 193 11.99 -13.57 4.34
CA ILE A 193 13.12 -12.65 4.31
C ILE A 193 14.35 -13.41 4.80
N VAL A 194 15.39 -13.48 3.97
CA VAL A 194 16.65 -14.19 4.25
C VAL A 194 17.76 -13.15 4.37
N VAL A 195 18.39 -13.07 5.54
CA VAL A 195 19.32 -12.00 5.90
C VAL A 195 20.71 -12.55 6.19
N ASP A 196 21.72 -12.00 5.54
CA ASP A 196 23.12 -12.29 5.83
C ASP A 196 23.55 -11.65 7.16
N ILE A 197 23.99 -12.48 8.10
CA ILE A 197 24.59 -12.04 9.37
C ILE A 197 26.06 -12.48 9.48
N SER A 198 26.73 -12.75 8.36
CA SER A 198 28.15 -13.06 8.34
C SER A 198 29.03 -11.86 8.75
N GLY A 199 30.30 -12.13 9.05
CA GLY A 199 31.24 -11.11 9.51
C GLY A 199 31.46 -9.94 8.54
N SER A 200 31.23 -10.12 7.23
CA SER A 200 31.37 -9.07 6.21
C SER A 200 30.31 -7.98 6.34
N MET A 201 29.14 -8.32 6.90
CA MET A 201 28.04 -7.38 7.12
C MET A 201 28.28 -6.42 8.30
N LYS A 202 29.41 -6.50 9.02
CA LYS A 202 29.66 -5.67 10.20
C LYS A 202 29.70 -4.17 9.88
N GLY A 203 29.14 -3.35 10.77
CA GLY A 203 29.16 -1.88 10.65
C GLY A 203 28.00 -1.36 9.80
N LEU A 204 28.30 -0.46 8.85
CA LEU A 204 27.28 0.24 8.05
C LEU A 204 26.39 -0.72 7.23
N ARG A 205 26.94 -1.85 6.75
CA ARG A 205 26.19 -2.84 5.96
C ARG A 205 25.03 -3.45 6.77
N MET A 206 25.28 -3.83 8.03
CA MET A 206 24.23 -4.33 8.94
C MET A 206 23.19 -3.25 9.23
N THR A 207 23.59 -1.99 9.44
CA THR A 207 22.63 -0.89 9.65
C THR A 207 21.73 -0.68 8.44
N ILE A 208 22.29 -0.73 7.23
CA ILE A 208 21.50 -0.69 5.99
C ILE A 208 20.58 -1.91 5.92
N ALA A 209 21.06 -3.11 6.22
CA ALA A 209 20.25 -4.34 6.19
C ALA A 209 19.05 -4.26 7.14
N LYS A 210 19.27 -3.83 8.38
CA LYS A 210 18.21 -3.61 9.38
C LYS A 210 17.16 -2.62 8.87
N HIS A 211 17.61 -1.49 8.32
CA HIS A 211 16.70 -0.49 7.77
C HIS A 211 15.91 -1.03 6.57
N THR A 212 16.55 -1.81 5.69
CA THR A 212 15.89 -2.49 4.56
C THR A 212 14.82 -3.46 5.02
N ILE A 213 15.10 -4.27 6.04
CA ILE A 213 14.11 -5.22 6.59
C ILE A 213 12.94 -4.48 7.22
N SER A 214 13.20 -3.44 8.02
CA SER A 214 12.16 -2.61 8.64
C SER A 214 11.25 -1.99 7.57
N THR A 215 11.86 -1.45 6.51
CA THR A 215 11.15 -0.88 5.36
C THR A 215 10.33 -1.93 4.60
N LEU A 216 10.88 -3.14 4.41
CA LEU A 216 10.15 -4.25 3.79
C LEU A 216 8.93 -4.64 4.62
N LEU A 217 9.07 -4.73 5.95
CA LEU A 217 7.95 -5.02 6.85
C LEU A 217 6.86 -3.93 6.79
N ASP A 218 7.24 -2.66 6.62
CA ASP A 218 6.29 -1.56 6.46
C ASP A 218 5.44 -1.67 5.18
N THR A 219 5.96 -2.32 4.14
CA THR A 219 5.19 -2.56 2.90
C THR A 219 4.19 -3.72 2.99
N LEU A 220 4.25 -4.56 4.03
CA LEU A 220 3.35 -5.70 4.17
C LEU A 220 2.00 -5.27 4.73
N GLY A 221 0.91 -5.80 4.16
CA GLY A 221 -0.45 -5.63 4.68
C GLY A 221 -0.86 -6.74 5.64
N GLU A 222 -2.00 -6.57 6.31
CA GLU A 222 -2.54 -7.59 7.23
C GLU A 222 -2.86 -8.94 6.56
N ASN A 223 -3.09 -8.96 5.24
CA ASN A 223 -3.35 -10.20 4.50
C ASN A 223 -2.07 -10.92 4.05
N ASP A 224 -0.89 -10.35 4.29
CA ASP A 224 0.40 -10.92 3.91
C ASP A 224 0.95 -11.80 5.04
N PHE A 225 1.72 -12.83 4.68
CA PHE A 225 2.40 -13.72 5.62
C PHE A 225 3.91 -13.58 5.50
N VAL A 226 4.61 -13.53 6.62
CA VAL A 226 6.05 -13.29 6.66
C VAL A 226 6.76 -14.19 7.69
N ASN A 227 7.99 -14.56 7.38
CA ASN A 227 8.96 -15.03 8.37
C ASN A 227 10.35 -14.52 7.99
N ILE A 228 11.23 -14.34 8.98
CA ILE A 228 12.58 -13.80 8.81
C ILE A 228 13.59 -14.81 9.32
N ILE A 229 14.57 -15.10 8.47
CA ILE A 229 15.64 -16.06 8.73
C ILE A 229 16.96 -15.34 8.53
N ALA A 230 17.81 -15.39 9.54
CA ALA A 230 19.20 -14.95 9.45
C ALA A 230 20.12 -16.15 9.19
N TYR A 231 21.20 -15.94 8.45
CA TYR A 231 22.19 -17.00 8.22
C TYR A 231 23.62 -16.54 8.39
N ASN A 232 24.41 -17.45 8.93
CA ASN A 232 25.87 -17.46 8.90
C ASN A 232 26.30 -18.89 8.58
N ASP A 233 27.10 -19.54 9.46
CA ASP A 233 27.48 -20.94 9.35
C ASP A 233 26.24 -21.87 9.50
N TYR A 234 25.22 -21.36 10.21
CA TYR A 234 23.94 -22.00 10.48
C TYR A 234 22.77 -21.08 10.12
N VAL A 235 21.58 -21.68 10.03
CA VAL A 235 20.33 -20.98 9.78
C VAL A 235 19.66 -20.68 11.11
N HIS A 236 19.35 -19.41 11.36
CA HIS A 236 18.75 -18.90 12.59
C HIS A 236 17.41 -18.27 12.28
N TYR A 237 16.35 -18.70 12.95
CA TYR A 237 15.08 -18.01 12.94
C TYR A 237 15.17 -16.79 13.85
N ILE A 238 14.73 -15.63 13.38
CA ILE A 238 14.74 -14.40 14.18
C ILE A 238 13.87 -14.56 15.42
N GLU A 239 12.67 -15.12 15.23
CA GLU A 239 11.78 -15.51 16.32
C GLU A 239 11.74 -17.05 16.44
N PRO A 240 12.34 -17.64 17.47
CA PRO A 240 12.36 -19.09 17.67
C PRO A 240 10.96 -19.73 17.73
N CYS A 241 9.94 -19.00 18.20
CA CYS A 241 8.57 -19.49 18.25
C CYS A 241 7.97 -19.72 16.86
N PHE A 242 8.48 -19.02 15.84
CA PHE A 242 8.00 -19.10 14.46
C PHE A 242 8.86 -20.01 13.57
N LYS A 243 9.55 -20.98 14.19
CA LYS A 243 10.36 -21.95 13.46
C LYS A 243 9.49 -22.78 12.51
N GLY A 244 9.81 -22.69 11.21
CA GLY A 244 9.15 -23.49 10.16
C GLY A 244 7.78 -22.99 9.72
N ILE A 245 7.26 -21.91 10.30
CA ILE A 245 5.92 -21.39 9.99
C ILE A 245 5.98 -19.96 9.45
N LEU A 246 5.03 -19.58 8.60
CA LEU A 246 4.81 -18.18 8.26
C LEU A 246 3.75 -17.60 9.19
N VAL A 247 3.94 -16.36 9.62
CA VAL A 247 2.98 -15.65 10.48
C VAL A 247 2.37 -14.48 9.74
N GLN A 248 1.14 -14.13 10.10
CA GLN A 248 0.44 -13.00 9.52
C GLN A 248 1.18 -11.69 9.86
N ALA A 249 1.32 -10.80 8.89
CA ALA A 249 2.03 -9.52 9.02
C ALA A 249 1.19 -8.45 9.74
N ASP A 250 0.63 -8.81 10.88
CA ASP A 250 -0.13 -7.91 11.75
C ASP A 250 0.76 -6.79 12.29
N ARG A 251 0.15 -5.67 12.72
CA ARG A 251 0.91 -4.55 13.30
C ARG A 251 1.82 -4.99 14.46
N ASP A 252 1.30 -5.81 15.37
CA ASP A 252 2.06 -6.27 16.53
C ASP A 252 3.20 -7.21 16.12
N ASN A 253 2.96 -8.15 15.20
CA ASN A 253 3.99 -9.05 14.68
C ASN A 253 5.09 -8.29 13.93
N ARG A 254 4.72 -7.29 13.11
CA ARG A 254 5.67 -6.44 12.39
C ARG A 254 6.55 -5.64 13.34
N GLU A 255 5.96 -5.00 14.35
CA GLU A 255 6.72 -4.24 15.36
C GLU A 255 7.61 -5.17 16.20
N HIS A 256 7.15 -6.38 16.54
CA HIS A 256 7.96 -7.39 17.21
C HIS A 256 9.17 -7.82 16.36
N PHE A 257 8.96 -8.10 15.07
CA PHE A 257 10.06 -8.41 14.16
C PHE A 257 11.06 -7.26 14.03
N LYS A 258 10.60 -6.01 13.97
CA LYS A 258 11.49 -4.83 13.92
C LYS A 258 12.39 -4.77 15.15
N GLN A 259 11.85 -5.02 16.35
CA GLN A 259 12.64 -5.06 17.58
C GLN A 259 13.73 -6.15 17.54
N LEU A 260 13.37 -7.36 17.11
CA LEU A 260 14.34 -8.47 17.00
C LEU A 260 15.40 -8.23 15.92
N VAL A 261 15.03 -7.57 14.82
CA VAL A 261 15.95 -7.20 13.74
C VAL A 261 16.98 -6.18 14.24
N GLU A 262 16.61 -5.26 15.13
CA GLU A 262 17.55 -4.31 15.74
C GLU A 262 18.60 -4.99 16.61
N GLU A 263 18.33 -6.18 17.15
CA GLU A 263 19.29 -6.95 17.96
C GLU A 263 20.30 -7.76 17.14
N LEU A 264 20.13 -7.84 15.81
CA LEU A 264 21.01 -8.63 14.95
C LEU A 264 22.48 -8.17 14.99
N GLN A 265 23.39 -9.14 15.05
CA GLN A 265 24.84 -8.94 15.07
C GLN A 265 25.55 -9.82 14.05
N ALA A 266 26.50 -9.23 13.32
CA ALA A 266 27.33 -9.90 12.34
C ALA A 266 28.37 -10.83 13.00
N LYS A 267 28.32 -12.14 12.73
CA LYS A 267 29.23 -13.19 13.24
C LYS A 267 29.29 -14.38 12.27
N GLY A 268 30.47 -15.00 12.14
CA GLY A 268 30.66 -16.24 11.37
C GLY A 268 30.84 -16.02 9.86
N VAL A 269 30.80 -17.10 9.08
CA VAL A 269 30.89 -17.09 7.61
C VAL A 269 29.49 -17.27 7.02
N GLY A 270 29.15 -16.61 5.91
CA GLY A 270 27.82 -16.72 5.31
C GLY A 270 27.67 -17.94 4.40
N THR A 271 26.79 -18.89 4.73
CA THR A 271 26.39 -19.99 3.83
C THR A 271 24.97 -19.81 3.32
N VAL A 272 24.82 -19.16 2.17
CA VAL A 272 23.52 -18.84 1.54
C VAL A 272 22.73 -20.12 1.18
N ASN A 273 23.42 -21.18 0.75
CA ASN A 273 22.80 -22.42 0.29
C ASN A 273 21.86 -23.06 1.33
N LYS A 274 22.31 -23.14 2.60
CA LYS A 274 21.50 -23.72 3.67
C LYS A 274 20.24 -22.87 3.95
N ALA A 275 20.39 -21.55 3.90
CA ALA A 275 19.30 -20.61 4.15
C ALA A 275 18.23 -20.67 3.05
N LEU A 276 18.65 -20.72 1.77
CA LEU A 276 17.72 -20.86 0.64
C LEU A 276 16.95 -22.18 0.70
N ILE A 277 17.62 -23.29 1.02
CA ILE A 277 16.96 -24.59 1.18
C ILE A 277 15.88 -24.53 2.27
N GLU A 278 16.17 -23.90 3.40
CA GLU A 278 15.20 -23.76 4.48
C GLU A 278 14.02 -22.85 4.08
N ALA A 279 14.29 -21.73 3.41
CA ALA A 279 13.25 -20.83 2.91
C ALA A 279 12.29 -21.54 1.92
N PHE A 280 12.83 -22.35 1.00
CA PHE A 280 12.00 -23.14 0.08
C PHE A 280 11.14 -24.19 0.80
N LYS A 281 11.64 -24.81 1.87
CA LYS A 281 10.85 -25.77 2.66
C LYS A 281 9.68 -25.10 3.34
N ILE A 282 9.90 -23.97 4.02
CA ILE A 282 8.83 -23.21 4.70
C ILE A 282 7.73 -22.85 3.71
N LEU A 283 8.09 -22.29 2.55
CA LEU A 283 7.12 -21.92 1.51
C LEU A 283 6.38 -23.12 0.94
N LYS A 284 7.06 -24.26 0.80
CA LYS A 284 6.44 -25.50 0.32
C LYS A 284 5.44 -26.06 1.33
N GLU A 285 5.83 -26.17 2.60
CA GLU A 285 4.98 -26.67 3.68
C GLU A 285 3.74 -25.79 3.86
N PHE A 286 3.92 -24.47 3.83
CA PHE A 286 2.82 -23.51 3.95
C PHE A 286 1.81 -23.62 2.79
N ARG A 287 2.30 -23.84 1.57
CA ARG A 287 1.47 -24.07 0.39
C ARG A 287 0.71 -25.40 0.47
N GLU A 288 1.35 -26.45 0.93
CA GLU A 288 0.74 -27.78 1.09
C GLU A 288 -0.30 -27.81 2.21
N ALA A 289 -0.09 -27.05 3.28
CA ALA A 289 -1.05 -26.88 4.36
C ALA A 289 -2.31 -26.10 3.95
N GLY A 290 -2.30 -25.42 2.80
CA GLY A 290 -3.42 -24.58 2.33
C GLY A 290 -3.71 -23.40 3.26
N GLN A 291 -2.73 -23.01 4.10
CA GLN A 291 -2.86 -21.92 5.08
C GLN A 291 -2.45 -20.55 4.52
N GLY A 292 -1.91 -20.51 3.29
CA GLY A 292 -1.40 -19.28 2.69
C GLY A 292 -2.32 -18.56 1.73
N GLY A 293 -1.87 -17.39 1.27
CA GLY A 293 -2.61 -16.52 0.36
C GLY A 293 -2.79 -17.10 -1.05
N LEU A 294 -2.23 -18.29 -1.35
CA LEU A 294 -2.31 -19.06 -2.60
C LEU A 294 -1.85 -18.32 -3.89
N CYS A 295 -1.58 -17.02 -3.83
CA CYS A 295 -1.33 -16.17 -4.98
C CYS A 295 0.17 -16.01 -5.28
N ASN A 296 0.95 -15.43 -4.37
CA ASN A 296 2.35 -15.06 -4.61
C ASN A 296 3.26 -15.55 -3.48
N GLN A 297 4.27 -16.36 -3.83
CA GLN A 297 5.34 -16.77 -2.92
C GLN A 297 6.65 -16.11 -3.34
N ALA A 298 7.36 -15.50 -2.38
CA ALA A 298 8.62 -14.82 -2.64
C ALA A 298 9.66 -15.04 -1.54
N ILE A 299 10.92 -15.05 -1.94
CA ILE A 299 12.07 -15.01 -1.04
C ILE A 299 12.79 -13.69 -1.29
N MET A 300 13.07 -12.95 -0.22
CA MET A 300 13.82 -11.69 -0.27
C MET A 300 15.20 -11.94 0.36
N LEU A 301 16.24 -12.05 -0.46
CA LEU A 301 17.62 -12.28 -0.03
C LEU A 301 18.35 -10.94 0.14
N ILE A 302 18.86 -10.69 1.34
CA ILE A 302 19.62 -9.49 1.70
C ILE A 302 21.03 -9.92 2.05
N THR A 303 22.02 -9.53 1.24
CA THR A 303 23.43 -9.96 1.39
C THR A 303 24.38 -8.92 0.81
N ASP A 304 25.65 -8.93 1.21
CA ASP A 304 26.72 -8.15 0.57
C ASP A 304 27.50 -8.93 -0.50
N GLY A 305 27.20 -10.22 -0.69
CA GLY A 305 27.78 -11.00 -1.78
C GLY A 305 27.42 -12.48 -1.74
N ALA A 306 27.50 -13.12 -2.91
CA ALA A 306 27.17 -14.52 -3.08
C ALA A 306 28.26 -15.19 -3.93
N VAL A 307 29.11 -16.01 -3.32
CA VAL A 307 30.30 -16.58 -3.97
C VAL A 307 30.09 -18.02 -4.44
N GLU A 308 29.13 -18.74 -3.87
CA GLU A 308 28.87 -20.17 -4.15
C GLU A 308 28.01 -20.38 -5.41
N ASP A 309 28.00 -21.62 -5.92
CA ASP A 309 27.08 -22.05 -6.99
C ASP A 309 25.70 -22.39 -6.41
N TYR A 310 24.67 -21.70 -6.90
CA TYR A 310 23.28 -21.84 -6.41
C TYR A 310 22.37 -22.63 -7.35
N GLU A 311 22.84 -22.94 -8.57
CA GLU A 311 22.09 -23.66 -9.59
C GLU A 311 21.51 -25.00 -9.09
N PRO A 312 22.26 -25.86 -8.36
CA PRO A 312 21.73 -27.14 -7.89
C PRO A 312 20.55 -26.98 -6.92
N VAL A 313 20.51 -25.88 -6.16
CA VAL A 313 19.41 -25.60 -5.24
C VAL A 313 18.15 -25.21 -6.02
N PHE A 314 18.28 -24.34 -7.02
CA PHE A 314 17.13 -23.92 -7.82
C PHE A 314 16.58 -25.02 -8.71
N GLU A 315 17.45 -25.85 -9.30
CA GLU A 315 17.05 -27.04 -10.05
C GLU A 315 16.17 -27.98 -9.21
N LYS A 316 16.54 -28.18 -7.94
CA LYS A 316 15.85 -29.11 -7.05
C LYS A 316 14.55 -28.56 -6.48
N TYR A 317 14.50 -27.27 -6.11
CA TYR A 317 13.41 -26.72 -5.31
C TYR A 317 12.45 -25.80 -6.07
N ASN A 318 12.86 -25.17 -7.17
CA ASN A 318 12.04 -24.17 -7.86
C ASN A 318 11.83 -24.43 -9.36
N TRP A 319 12.77 -25.10 -10.05
CA TRP A 319 12.65 -25.40 -11.48
C TRP A 319 11.85 -26.68 -11.73
N PRO A 320 11.14 -26.79 -12.88
CA PRO A 320 11.08 -25.85 -14.01
C PRO A 320 10.00 -24.76 -13.88
N GLU A 321 9.05 -24.90 -12.96
CA GLU A 321 7.84 -24.06 -12.90
C GLU A 321 8.13 -22.62 -12.42
N LYS A 322 9.18 -22.45 -11.61
CA LYS A 322 9.59 -21.17 -11.01
C LYS A 322 8.41 -20.50 -10.30
N LYS A 323 7.80 -21.24 -9.37
CA LYS A 323 6.64 -20.82 -8.57
C LYS A 323 7.00 -19.75 -7.56
N VAL A 324 8.19 -19.85 -6.96
CA VAL A 324 8.71 -18.89 -5.98
C VAL A 324 9.57 -17.85 -6.69
N ARG A 325 9.31 -16.59 -6.41
CA ARG A 325 10.10 -15.46 -6.93
C ARG A 325 11.23 -15.11 -5.99
N LEU A 326 12.41 -14.77 -6.52
CA LEU A 326 13.55 -14.37 -5.70
C LEU A 326 13.92 -12.91 -5.96
N PHE A 327 13.80 -12.10 -4.92
CA PHE A 327 14.26 -10.72 -4.89
C PHE A 327 15.59 -10.66 -4.16
N THR A 328 16.56 -9.97 -4.73
CA THR A 328 17.91 -9.90 -4.16
C THR A 328 18.32 -8.45 -3.94
N TYR A 329 18.69 -8.14 -2.70
CA TYR A 329 19.18 -6.84 -2.25
C TYR A 329 20.66 -6.95 -1.95
N LEU A 330 21.50 -6.42 -2.84
CA LEU A 330 22.94 -6.34 -2.63
C LEU A 330 23.26 -5.11 -1.78
N ILE A 331 23.84 -5.32 -0.60
CA ILE A 331 24.20 -4.25 0.32
C ILE A 331 25.67 -3.87 0.16
N GLY A 332 25.92 -2.58 -0.08
CA GLY A 332 27.25 -2.02 -0.14
C GLY A 332 27.55 -1.37 -1.49
N ARG A 333 28.66 -0.61 -1.50
CA ARG A 333 29.14 0.11 -2.67
C ARG A 333 29.96 -0.77 -3.61
N GLU A 334 30.45 -1.90 -3.10
CA GLU A 334 31.26 -2.86 -3.84
C GLU A 334 30.36 -3.73 -4.73
N VAL A 335 30.73 -3.85 -6.00
CA VAL A 335 29.96 -4.59 -7.02
C VAL A 335 30.57 -5.94 -7.37
N THR A 336 31.58 -6.40 -6.62
CA THR A 336 32.38 -7.58 -6.95
C THR A 336 31.56 -8.87 -7.05
N PHE A 337 30.42 -8.93 -6.34
CA PHE A 337 29.55 -10.11 -6.31
C PHE A 337 28.18 -9.86 -6.96
N ALA A 338 28.03 -8.74 -7.68
CA ALA A 338 26.74 -8.34 -8.26
C ALA A 338 26.24 -9.32 -9.32
N GLU A 339 27.12 -9.95 -10.10
CA GLU A 339 26.73 -10.85 -11.19
C GLU A 339 26.00 -12.09 -10.67
N ASN A 340 26.55 -12.76 -9.65
CA ASN A 340 25.93 -13.95 -9.05
C ASN A 340 24.59 -13.63 -8.39
N VAL A 341 24.53 -12.53 -7.62
CA VAL A 341 23.31 -12.09 -6.95
C VAL A 341 22.23 -11.71 -7.97
N LYS A 342 22.61 -11.00 -9.03
CA LYS A 342 21.72 -10.66 -10.15
C LYS A 342 21.23 -11.90 -10.87
N TRP A 343 22.11 -12.88 -11.09
CA TRP A 343 21.74 -14.16 -11.71
C TRP A 343 20.67 -14.90 -10.91
N ILE A 344 20.77 -14.93 -9.56
CA ILE A 344 19.76 -15.53 -8.68
C ILE A 344 18.37 -14.93 -8.94
N ALA A 345 18.27 -13.59 -8.98
CA ALA A 345 17.00 -12.90 -9.21
C ALA A 345 16.45 -13.11 -10.62
N CYS A 346 17.29 -12.93 -11.65
CA CYS A 346 16.89 -13.06 -13.05
C CYS A 346 16.42 -14.49 -13.38
N SER A 347 17.11 -15.51 -12.85
CA SER A 347 16.77 -16.91 -13.09
C SER A 347 15.44 -17.32 -12.47
N ASN A 348 14.95 -16.60 -11.46
CA ASN A 348 13.76 -16.95 -10.68
C ASN A 348 12.63 -15.90 -10.77
N LYS A 349 12.51 -15.18 -11.90
CA LYS A 349 11.41 -14.22 -12.17
C LYS A 349 11.26 -13.11 -11.10
N GLY A 350 12.35 -12.75 -10.42
CA GLY A 350 12.33 -11.65 -9.45
C GLY A 350 13.07 -10.41 -9.94
N TYR A 351 13.63 -9.64 -9.01
CA TYR A 351 14.31 -8.37 -9.28
C TYR A 351 15.57 -8.23 -8.45
N TYR A 352 16.57 -7.58 -9.04
CA TYR A 352 17.86 -7.29 -8.42
C TYR A 352 17.96 -5.80 -8.16
N THR A 353 18.33 -5.43 -6.94
CA THR A 353 18.57 -4.05 -6.54
C THR A 353 19.82 -3.95 -5.70
N GLN A 354 20.57 -2.87 -5.88
CA GLN A 354 21.75 -2.56 -5.07
C GLN A 354 21.44 -1.38 -4.15
N ILE A 355 21.71 -1.55 -2.86
CA ILE A 355 21.50 -0.53 -1.83
C ILE A 355 22.86 -0.09 -1.31
N SER A 356 23.25 1.13 -1.65
CA SER A 356 24.54 1.70 -1.27
C SER A 356 24.46 2.58 -0.02
N THR A 357 23.32 3.25 0.19
CA THR A 357 23.11 4.18 1.30
C THR A 357 21.75 3.97 1.97
N LEU A 358 21.59 4.51 3.18
CA LEU A 358 20.32 4.50 3.92
C LEU A 358 19.19 5.24 3.18
N ALA A 359 19.51 6.29 2.43
CA ALA A 359 18.52 7.05 1.68
C ALA A 359 17.96 6.26 0.49
N ASP A 360 18.75 5.34 -0.08
CA ASP A 360 18.36 4.54 -1.25
C ASP A 360 17.43 3.38 -0.88
N VAL A 361 17.29 3.05 0.41
CA VAL A 361 16.56 1.86 0.88
C VAL A 361 15.09 1.91 0.47
N GLN A 362 14.41 3.02 0.77
CA GLN A 362 12.97 3.17 0.55
C GLN A 362 12.60 2.96 -0.93
N GLU A 363 13.34 3.61 -1.82
CA GLU A 363 13.10 3.54 -3.27
C GLU A 363 13.33 2.13 -3.83
N ASN A 364 14.48 1.52 -3.52
CA ASN A 364 14.83 0.20 -4.04
C ASN A 364 13.92 -0.90 -3.50
N VAL A 365 13.41 -0.75 -2.27
CA VAL A 365 12.45 -1.70 -1.72
C VAL A 365 11.13 -1.64 -2.49
N MET A 366 10.59 -0.46 -2.79
CA MET A 366 9.28 -0.35 -3.45
C MET A 366 9.23 -0.98 -4.86
N GLU A 367 10.37 -1.13 -5.54
CA GLU A 367 10.44 -1.74 -6.88
C GLU A 367 9.95 -3.19 -6.96
N TYR A 368 10.04 -3.97 -5.87
CA TYR A 368 9.57 -5.36 -5.89
C TYR A 368 8.03 -5.43 -6.10
N LEU A 369 7.29 -4.41 -5.62
CA LEU A 369 5.84 -4.33 -5.78
C LEU A 369 5.47 -4.26 -7.26
N HIS A 370 6.22 -3.51 -8.07
CA HIS A 370 6.00 -3.45 -9.51
C HIS A 370 6.15 -4.81 -10.18
N VAL A 371 7.10 -5.64 -9.75
CA VAL A 371 7.27 -7.00 -10.30
C VAL A 371 6.15 -7.94 -9.85
N LEU A 372 5.71 -7.84 -8.58
CA LEU A 372 4.59 -8.62 -8.07
C LEU A 372 3.24 -8.22 -8.68
N SER A 373 3.11 -6.98 -9.13
CA SER A 373 1.90 -6.46 -9.78
C SER A 373 1.66 -7.07 -11.17
N ARG A 374 2.71 -7.55 -11.87
CA ARG A 374 2.63 -7.99 -13.28
C ARG A 374 1.60 -9.08 -13.60
N PRO A 375 1.44 -10.17 -12.82
CA PRO A 375 0.39 -11.16 -13.10
C PRO A 375 -1.02 -10.61 -12.94
N MET A 376 -1.20 -9.66 -12.03
CA MET A 376 -2.50 -9.01 -11.86
C MET A 376 -2.86 -8.16 -13.08
N VAL A 377 -1.88 -7.52 -13.73
CA VAL A 377 -2.08 -6.81 -15.01
C VAL A 377 -2.71 -7.75 -16.06
N ILE A 378 -2.17 -8.96 -16.17
CA ILE A 378 -2.52 -9.90 -17.24
C ILE A 378 -3.94 -10.44 -17.06
N ASN A 379 -4.39 -10.60 -15.81
CA ASN A 379 -5.75 -11.02 -15.50
C ASN A 379 -6.69 -9.82 -15.61
N HIS A 380 -7.64 -9.82 -16.56
CA HIS A 380 -8.45 -8.64 -16.88
C HIS A 380 -9.64 -8.41 -15.92
N ASP A 381 -9.93 -9.39 -15.06
CA ASP A 381 -10.98 -9.30 -14.05
C ASP A 381 -10.34 -8.91 -12.72
N HIS A 382 -10.69 -7.71 -12.25
CA HIS A 382 -10.21 -7.19 -10.97
C HIS A 382 -11.41 -6.89 -10.11
N ASP A 383 -11.44 -7.52 -8.95
CA ASP A 383 -12.41 -7.22 -7.92
C ASP A 383 -12.00 -5.97 -7.13
N ILE A 384 -13.01 -5.37 -6.50
CA ILE A 384 -12.83 -4.25 -5.59
C ILE A 384 -12.26 -4.76 -4.28
N ILE A 385 -11.21 -4.12 -3.79
CA ILE A 385 -10.58 -4.44 -2.51
C ILE A 385 -10.95 -3.37 -1.48
N TRP A 386 -11.24 -3.83 -0.26
CA TRP A 386 -11.48 -3.00 0.92
C TRP A 386 -10.24 -3.02 1.80
N THR A 387 -9.81 -1.86 2.26
CA THR A 387 -8.70 -1.77 3.22
C THR A 387 -9.18 -1.91 4.64
N GLU A 388 -8.24 -2.18 5.56
CA GLU A 388 -8.46 -1.94 6.98
C GLU A 388 -8.82 -0.47 7.25
N ALA A 389 -9.40 -0.21 8.43
CA ALA A 389 -9.66 1.15 8.88
C ALA A 389 -8.33 1.83 9.21
N TYR A 390 -8.03 2.96 8.56
CA TYR A 390 -6.81 3.72 8.81
C TYR A 390 -7.12 5.17 9.16
N MET A 391 -6.18 5.79 9.86
CA MET A 391 -6.09 7.23 10.02
C MET A 391 -5.10 7.76 8.98
N ASP A 392 -5.48 8.79 8.23
CA ASP A 392 -4.58 9.38 7.24
C ASP A 392 -3.51 10.22 7.96
N SER A 393 -2.41 9.57 8.32
CA SER A 393 -1.21 10.20 8.86
C SER A 393 -0.10 10.18 7.81
N CYS A 394 0.49 11.36 7.57
CA CYS A 394 1.64 11.56 6.71
C CYS A 394 2.85 10.74 7.20
N SER A 395 3.38 9.85 6.37
CA SER A 395 4.64 9.12 6.59
C SER A 395 5.44 9.03 5.28
N VAL A 396 6.76 9.04 5.44
CA VAL A 396 7.76 9.79 4.66
C VAL A 396 8.34 9.06 3.42
N SER A 397 8.61 9.85 2.36
CA SER A 397 9.77 9.85 1.43
C SER A 397 9.82 9.06 0.11
N SER A 398 10.31 9.82 -0.90
CA SER A 398 11.32 9.59 -1.95
C SER A 398 11.29 8.36 -2.86
N CYS A 399 10.93 8.56 -4.14
CA CYS A 399 11.38 7.73 -5.26
C CYS A 399 11.62 8.57 -6.53
N LYS A 400 12.62 8.16 -7.33
CA LYS A 400 12.76 8.45 -8.76
C LYS A 400 12.48 7.17 -9.56
N ARG A 401 12.59 7.23 -10.90
CA ARG A 401 11.85 6.35 -11.82
C ARG A 401 12.77 5.65 -12.83
N GLU A 402 12.53 4.35 -13.07
CA GLU A 402 12.87 3.64 -14.31
C GLU A 402 11.69 2.77 -14.81
N LYS A 403 11.61 2.55 -16.13
CA LYS A 403 10.43 2.04 -16.85
C LYS A 403 10.53 0.54 -17.20
N LEU A 404 9.54 -0.28 -16.82
CA LEU A 404 9.08 -1.44 -17.64
C LEU A 404 7.74 -2.05 -17.18
N CYS A 405 6.73 -2.08 -18.07
CA CYS A 405 5.40 -2.75 -17.92
C CYS A 405 4.76 -2.60 -16.53
N ILE A 406 4.32 -1.37 -16.23
CA ILE A 406 3.93 -0.92 -14.89
C ILE A 406 2.44 -0.54 -14.88
N LEU A 407 1.79 -0.84 -13.76
CA LEU A 407 0.54 -0.24 -13.29
C LEU A 407 0.43 1.27 -13.64
N LEU A 408 -0.70 1.75 -14.16
CA LEU A 408 -0.90 3.20 -14.40
C LEU A 408 -1.08 3.93 -13.06
N GLY A 409 -1.83 3.32 -12.15
CA GLY A 409 -2.10 3.84 -10.82
C GLY A 409 -3.30 3.14 -10.19
N VAL A 410 -3.77 3.71 -9.10
CA VAL A 410 -4.83 3.17 -8.26
C VAL A 410 -5.86 4.28 -8.00
N VAL A 411 -7.14 4.04 -8.25
CA VAL A 411 -8.24 4.93 -7.83
C VAL A 411 -8.82 4.41 -6.54
N GLY A 412 -9.11 5.31 -5.61
CA GLY A 412 -9.86 4.99 -4.41
C GLY A 412 -10.97 5.98 -4.14
N SER A 413 -11.89 5.56 -3.27
CA SER A 413 -12.82 6.45 -2.59
C SER A 413 -12.94 6.04 -1.15
N ASP A 414 -12.99 7.04 -0.26
CA ASP A 414 -13.07 6.79 1.17
C ASP A 414 -14.52 6.65 1.64
N VAL A 415 -14.72 5.81 2.66
CA VAL A 415 -15.99 5.70 3.36
C VAL A 415 -15.76 5.99 4.84
N PRO A 416 -16.34 7.09 5.37
CA PRO A 416 -16.31 7.33 6.80
C PRO A 416 -17.05 6.20 7.53
N LEU A 417 -16.47 5.65 8.61
CA LEU A 417 -17.16 4.65 9.42
C LEU A 417 -18.53 5.13 9.96
N ARG A 418 -18.68 6.45 10.18
CA ARG A 418 -19.96 7.05 10.58
C ARG A 418 -21.10 6.77 9.59
N GLU A 419 -20.80 6.74 8.29
CA GLU A 419 -21.82 6.50 7.25
C GLU A 419 -22.25 5.04 7.26
N LEU A 420 -21.32 4.11 7.53
CA LEU A 420 -21.65 2.70 7.72
C LEU A 420 -22.50 2.47 8.97
N LEU A 421 -22.18 3.16 10.08
CA LEU A 421 -22.95 3.04 11.32
C LEU A 421 -24.37 3.62 11.22
N LYS A 422 -24.62 4.60 10.34
CA LYS A 422 -25.99 5.10 10.07
C LYS A 422 -26.92 4.01 9.52
N LEU A 423 -26.37 2.96 8.88
CA LEU A 423 -27.16 1.82 8.40
C LEU A 423 -27.75 0.99 9.56
N ALA A 424 -27.11 1.03 10.74
CA ALA A 424 -27.53 0.31 11.94
C ALA A 424 -27.85 1.28 13.09
N PRO A 425 -28.97 2.02 13.00
CA PRO A 425 -29.29 3.03 14.01
C PRO A 425 -29.59 2.41 15.37
N ARG A 426 -28.92 2.91 16.41
CA ARG A 426 -29.05 2.43 17.80
C ARG A 426 -30.50 2.43 18.31
N TYR A 427 -31.30 3.43 17.92
CA TYR A 427 -32.70 3.52 18.38
C TYR A 427 -33.58 2.35 17.92
N LYS A 428 -33.19 1.60 16.87
CA LYS A 428 -33.91 0.39 16.41
C LYS A 428 -33.46 -0.89 17.12
N LEU A 429 -32.32 -0.87 17.80
CA LEU A 429 -31.70 -2.06 18.41
C LEU A 429 -32.07 -2.24 19.90
N GLY A 430 -32.64 -1.21 20.53
CA GLY A 430 -32.95 -1.19 21.96
C GLY A 430 -31.77 -0.73 22.83
N VAL A 431 -32.02 -0.52 24.13
CA VAL A 431 -31.09 0.15 25.07
C VAL A 431 -29.75 -0.57 25.22
N HIS A 432 -29.74 -1.90 25.11
CA HIS A 432 -28.53 -2.72 25.20
C HIS A 432 -28.02 -3.24 23.86
N GLY A 433 -28.73 -2.94 22.76
CA GLY A 433 -28.39 -3.43 21.44
C GLY A 433 -27.38 -2.52 20.76
N TYR A 434 -26.30 -3.09 20.26
CA TYR A 434 -25.32 -2.37 19.46
C TYR A 434 -24.92 -3.18 18.22
N ALA A 435 -24.50 -2.45 17.20
CA ALA A 435 -23.89 -3.01 16.01
C ALA A 435 -22.37 -2.88 16.10
N PHE A 436 -21.66 -3.89 15.61
CA PHE A 436 -20.23 -3.83 15.41
C PHE A 436 -19.86 -4.38 14.03
N LEU A 437 -18.73 -3.91 13.51
CA LEU A 437 -18.19 -4.29 12.20
C LEU A 437 -16.93 -5.12 12.40
N ASN A 438 -16.83 -6.22 11.67
CA ASN A 438 -15.68 -7.12 11.72
C ASN A 438 -15.19 -7.45 10.29
N THR A 439 -13.87 -7.58 10.13
CA THR A 439 -13.22 -8.09 8.91
C THR A 439 -13.26 -9.62 8.85
N ASN A 440 -12.88 -10.18 7.71
CA ASN A 440 -12.61 -11.61 7.53
C ASN A 440 -11.46 -12.12 8.42
N ASN A 441 -10.52 -11.25 8.81
CA ASN A 441 -9.39 -11.57 9.69
C ASN A 441 -9.73 -11.48 11.18
N GLY A 442 -10.95 -11.08 11.54
CA GLY A 442 -11.36 -10.93 12.94
C GLY A 442 -11.07 -9.56 13.57
N TYR A 443 -10.64 -8.58 12.76
CA TYR A 443 -10.42 -7.21 13.20
C TYR A 443 -11.73 -6.43 13.33
N ILE A 444 -11.90 -5.80 14.48
CA ILE A 444 -13.06 -4.95 14.76
C ILE A 444 -12.84 -3.59 14.09
N LEU A 445 -13.56 -3.33 13.01
CA LEU A 445 -13.56 -2.03 12.33
C LEU A 445 -14.32 -0.97 13.12
N SER A 446 -15.38 -1.36 13.84
CA SER A 446 -16.14 -0.43 14.65
C SER A 446 -16.84 -1.14 15.81
N HIS A 447 -16.65 -0.62 17.02
CA HIS A 447 -17.32 -1.08 18.24
C HIS A 447 -17.52 0.10 19.20
N PRO A 448 -18.60 0.13 20.01
CA PRO A 448 -18.84 1.21 20.97
C PRO A 448 -17.67 1.48 21.94
N ASP A 449 -16.94 0.42 22.31
CA ASP A 449 -15.77 0.49 23.19
C ASP A 449 -14.43 0.62 22.43
N LEU A 450 -14.44 0.61 21.09
CA LEU A 450 -13.22 0.84 20.31
C LEU A 450 -12.84 2.31 20.46
N ARG A 451 -11.69 2.58 21.08
CA ARG A 451 -11.14 3.92 21.26
C ARG A 451 -9.96 4.10 20.32
N PRO A 452 -9.88 5.20 19.55
CA PRO A 452 -8.67 5.52 18.80
C PRO A 452 -7.52 5.73 19.80
N LEU A 453 -6.43 4.97 19.61
CA LEU A 453 -5.33 4.87 20.57
C LEU A 453 -4.36 6.06 20.55
N VAL A 454 -4.49 7.00 19.60
CA VAL A 454 -3.55 8.13 19.44
C VAL A 454 -4.26 9.44 19.77
N SER A 455 -4.26 9.80 21.05
CA SER A 455 -4.88 11.03 21.56
C SER A 455 -3.89 12.12 21.98
N ASN A 456 -2.57 11.93 21.80
CA ASN A 456 -1.55 12.88 22.25
C ASN A 456 -0.37 12.98 21.27
N LEU A 457 -0.44 13.93 20.33
CA LEU A 457 0.73 14.64 19.81
C LEU A 457 0.31 16.10 19.64
N THR A 458 0.73 16.90 20.61
CA THR A 458 0.67 18.36 20.61
C THR A 458 1.59 18.93 19.54
N TYR A 459 1.07 19.88 18.73
CA TYR A 459 1.74 20.69 17.68
C TYR A 459 2.12 19.84 16.43
N THR A 460 1.64 20.08 15.21
CA THR A 460 1.35 21.32 14.48
C THR A 460 0.23 21.04 13.44
N ILE A 461 -0.46 22.09 12.97
CA ILE A 461 -1.65 22.06 12.10
C ILE A 461 -1.35 21.32 10.76
N CYS A 462 -1.47 20.00 10.77
CA CYS A 462 -1.81 19.21 9.58
C CYS A 462 -3.33 19.07 9.61
N ILE A 463 -3.98 19.56 8.55
CA ILE A 463 -5.45 19.66 8.41
C ILE A 463 -6.15 18.44 9.00
N ASN A 464 -7.07 18.69 9.92
CA ASN A 464 -7.78 17.72 10.73
C ASN A 464 -8.49 16.61 9.91
N TRP A 465 -7.83 15.46 9.71
CA TRP A 465 -8.44 14.20 9.25
C TRP A 465 -8.79 13.31 10.44
N TYR A 466 -9.65 13.79 11.33
CA TYR A 466 -9.87 13.21 12.66
C TYR A 466 -10.84 12.00 12.73
N ARG A 467 -10.99 11.16 11.69
CA ARG A 467 -11.87 9.98 11.76
C ARG A 467 -11.33 8.77 11.00
N ASP A 468 -11.67 7.58 11.50
CA ASP A 468 -11.36 6.29 10.88
C ASP A 468 -12.11 6.15 9.54
N PHE A 469 -11.37 5.84 8.47
CA PHE A 469 -11.91 5.61 7.12
C PHE A 469 -11.59 4.21 6.63
N ILE A 470 -12.48 3.65 5.81
CA ILE A 470 -12.21 2.48 4.98
C ILE A 470 -12.10 2.95 3.53
N ALA A 471 -10.99 2.64 2.86
CA ALA A 471 -10.83 2.94 1.44
C ALA A 471 -11.36 1.78 0.59
N ILE A 472 -12.03 2.14 -0.51
CA ILE A 472 -12.49 1.22 -1.55
C ILE A 472 -11.72 1.54 -2.81
N ILE A 473 -11.09 0.53 -3.40
CA ILE A 473 -10.00 0.78 -4.32
C ILE A 473 -10.09 -0.07 -5.58
N PHE A 474 -9.74 0.55 -6.70
CA PHE A 474 -9.62 -0.06 -8.01
C PHE A 474 -8.26 0.24 -8.63
N ILE A 475 -7.83 -0.70 -9.44
CA ILE A 475 -6.51 -0.68 -10.04
C ILE A 475 -6.60 -0.38 -11.55
N PHE A 476 -5.70 0.46 -12.06
CA PHE A 476 -5.59 0.81 -13.49
C PHE A 476 -4.40 0.18 -14.15
N TRP A 477 -4.63 -0.54 -15.25
CA TRP A 477 -3.58 -1.26 -15.95
C TRP A 477 -3.59 -0.95 -17.45
N TRP A 478 -2.40 -1.02 -18.06
CA TRP A 478 -2.15 -0.84 -19.48
C TRP A 478 -2.53 -2.06 -20.30
#